data_AF-A0A510IP02-F1
#
_entry.id   AF-A0A510IP02-F1
#
_cell.length_a   1.000
_cell.length_b   1.000
_cell.length_c   1.000
_cell.angle_alpha   90.00
_cell.angle_beta   90.00
_cell.angle_gamma   90.00
#
_symmetry.space_group_name_H-M   'P 1'
#
loop_
_entity.id
_entity.type
_entity.pdbx_description
1 polymer ?
#
loop_
_entity_poly.entity_id
_entity_poly.type
_entity_poly.pdbx_seq_one_letter_code
_entity_poly.pdbx_strand_id
1 'polypeptide(L)'
;MKYRIKAASPHQLTTVLFLSLLLGACSHTVQVAGKYPSPVGDQLPLSVGIYLSEDFRNYIYEEDSEDREEWKINTGRAQKNLFETVLSSMFTNTVSLSQYPEDIPKNVELVIVPEVRELQFTMPRETRVNIFEVWIKYDMNAYDPRGQQVASWVITAYGKTPTAFLKSQEQALTQAINIALRDAGATLYTGFEKVPELQAFLSGKLRSASLQEFKVKSSKAE
;
A
#
# COMPACT_ATOMS: atom_id res chain seq x y z
N MET A 1 1.05 15.60 64.83
CA MET A 1 1.78 14.43 64.29
C MET A 1 2.63 14.92 63.12
N LYS A 2 3.94 15.15 63.33
CA LYS A 2 4.84 15.75 62.32
C LYS A 2 5.61 14.62 61.61
N TYR A 3 5.35 14.40 60.32
CA TYR A 3 6.14 13.46 59.51
C TYR A 3 7.56 14.03 59.34
N ARG A 4 8.56 13.29 59.82
CA ARG A 4 9.97 13.65 59.74
C ARG A 4 10.52 13.08 58.44
N ILE A 5 10.68 13.94 57.43
CA ILE A 5 11.28 13.56 56.15
C ILE A 5 12.77 13.29 56.40
N LYS A 6 13.22 12.04 56.28
CA LYS A 6 14.65 11.70 56.31
C LYS A 6 15.28 12.19 55.01
N ALA A 7 16.38 12.95 55.12
CA ALA A 7 17.16 13.36 53.95
C ALA A 7 17.73 12.12 53.24
N ALA A 8 17.46 11.99 51.94
CA ALA A 8 17.97 10.90 51.14
C ALA A 8 19.50 11.03 50.98
N SER A 9 20.22 9.93 51.18
CA SER A 9 21.67 9.86 51.01
C SER A 9 22.03 10.11 49.53
N PRO A 10 23.17 10.77 49.23
CA PRO A 10 23.61 10.99 47.84
C PRO A 10 23.74 9.70 47.02
N HIS A 11 23.99 8.56 47.69
CA HIS A 11 23.98 7.23 47.07
C HIS A 11 22.58 6.75 46.66
N GLN A 12 21.54 7.11 47.43
CA GLN A 12 20.15 6.77 47.09
C GLN A 12 19.63 7.59 45.92
N LEU A 13 20.03 8.87 45.80
CA LEU A 13 19.71 9.68 44.62
C LEU A 13 20.40 9.15 43.36
N THR A 14 21.66 8.71 43.45
CA THR A 14 22.38 8.15 42.28
C THR A 14 21.80 6.81 41.84
N THR A 15 21.39 5.94 42.77
CA THR A 15 20.73 4.67 42.42
C THR A 15 19.37 4.90 41.74
N VAL A 16 18.57 5.86 42.21
CA VAL A 16 17.28 6.19 41.59
C VAL A 16 17.48 6.79 40.19
N LEU A 17 18.47 7.68 40.02
CA LEU A 17 18.80 8.27 38.72
C LEU A 17 19.29 7.22 37.69
N PHE A 18 20.10 6.25 38.14
CA PHE A 18 20.58 5.14 37.30
C PHE A 18 19.47 4.15 36.94
N LEU A 19 18.51 3.93 37.85
CA LEU A 19 17.33 3.08 37.61
C LEU A 19 16.32 3.75 36.67
N SER A 20 16.16 5.08 36.73
CA SER A 20 15.33 5.82 35.78
C SER A 20 15.89 5.86 34.36
N LEU A 21 17.21 5.73 34.18
CA LEU A 21 17.83 5.63 32.85
C LEU A 21 17.58 4.29 32.14
N LEU A 22 17.12 3.27 32.86
CA LEU A 22 16.82 1.94 32.31
C LEU A 22 15.36 1.79 31.84
N LEU A 23 14.52 2.81 32.03
CA LEU A 23 13.17 2.87 31.46
C LEU A 23 13.25 3.37 30.01
N GLY A 24 13.99 2.66 29.16
CA GLY A 24 13.88 2.84 27.72
C GLY A 24 12.51 2.33 27.28
N ALA A 25 11.70 3.17 26.65
CA ALA A 25 10.50 2.71 25.95
C ALA A 25 10.94 1.73 24.85
N CYS A 26 10.49 0.48 24.93
CA CYS A 26 10.69 -0.48 23.85
C CYS A 26 9.83 -0.03 22.66
N SER A 27 10.49 0.27 21.54
CA SER A 27 9.83 0.56 20.26
C SER A 27 9.94 -0.66 19.34
N HIS A 28 8.83 -1.04 18.71
CA HIS A 28 8.77 -2.15 17.76
C HIS A 28 8.99 -1.62 16.34
N THR A 29 9.99 -2.14 15.64
CA THR A 29 10.22 -1.80 14.23
C THR A 29 9.98 -3.01 13.34
N VAL A 30 9.13 -2.83 12.33
CA VAL A 30 8.79 -3.84 11.34
C VAL A 30 9.21 -3.39 9.96
N GLN A 31 10.09 -4.15 9.32
CA GLN A 31 10.40 -3.99 7.90
C GLN A 31 9.64 -5.05 7.10
N VAL A 32 8.58 -4.65 6.41
CA VAL A 32 7.82 -5.58 5.59
C VAL A 32 8.57 -5.81 4.27
N ALA A 33 8.75 -7.08 3.97
CA ALA A 33 9.21 -7.55 2.67
C ALA A 33 8.19 -8.56 2.15
N GLY A 34 7.94 -8.51 0.85
CA GLY A 34 7.01 -9.41 0.19
C GLY A 34 7.39 -9.60 -1.27
N LYS A 35 7.17 -10.82 -1.76
CA LYS A 35 7.11 -11.14 -3.18
C LYS A 35 5.66 -11.57 -3.46
N TYR A 36 5.07 -10.95 -4.47
CA TYR A 36 3.67 -11.17 -4.83
C TYR A 36 3.64 -11.85 -6.20
N PRO A 37 2.74 -12.83 -6.42
CA PRO A 37 2.60 -13.45 -7.73
C PRO A 37 1.94 -12.47 -8.69
N SER A 38 2.30 -12.56 -9.97
CA SER A 38 1.53 -11.92 -11.03
C SER A 38 0.17 -12.63 -11.18
N PRO A 39 -0.95 -11.89 -11.20
CA PRO A 39 -2.23 -12.41 -11.64
C PRO A 39 -2.14 -13.11 -13.00
N VAL A 40 -2.98 -14.12 -13.20
CA VAL A 40 -3.09 -14.87 -14.45
C VAL A 40 -4.43 -14.54 -15.11
N GLY A 41 -4.39 -14.02 -16.32
CA GLY A 41 -5.56 -13.75 -17.15
C GLY A 41 -5.19 -12.88 -18.35
N ASP A 42 -6.21 -12.44 -19.09
CA ASP A 42 -6.01 -11.62 -20.28
C ASP A 42 -5.55 -10.20 -19.92
N GLN A 43 -4.69 -9.65 -20.76
CA GLN A 43 -4.21 -8.29 -20.60
C GLN A 43 -5.13 -7.30 -21.30
N LEU A 44 -5.32 -6.15 -20.67
CA LEU A 44 -5.99 -5.02 -21.28
C LEU A 44 -5.08 -4.39 -22.36
N PRO A 45 -5.59 -4.14 -23.58
CA PRO A 45 -4.82 -3.61 -24.69
C PRO A 45 -4.57 -2.10 -24.56
N LEU A 46 -3.92 -1.70 -23.46
CA LEU A 46 -3.53 -0.33 -23.15
C LEU A 46 -2.03 -0.24 -22.90
N SER A 47 -1.50 0.95 -23.16
CA SER A 47 -0.21 1.40 -22.63
C SER A 47 -0.42 2.25 -21.38
N VAL A 48 0.01 1.76 -20.22
CA VAL A 48 -0.26 2.40 -18.92
C VAL A 48 1.02 2.89 -18.26
N GLY A 49 1.03 4.14 -17.81
CA GLY A 49 2.04 4.68 -16.91
C GLY A 49 1.71 4.28 -15.46
N ILE A 50 2.72 3.84 -14.70
CA ILE A 50 2.59 3.55 -13.28
C ILE A 50 3.46 4.56 -12.53
N TYR A 51 2.84 5.46 -11.79
CA TYR A 51 3.56 6.41 -10.94
C TYR A 51 3.36 6.05 -9.49
N LEU A 52 4.46 5.70 -8.81
CA LEU A 52 4.49 5.44 -7.37
C LEU A 52 5.28 6.57 -6.72
N SER A 53 4.61 7.43 -5.95
CA SER A 53 5.26 8.57 -5.29
C SER A 53 6.34 8.12 -4.29
N GLU A 54 7.22 9.04 -3.88
CA GLU A 54 8.18 8.76 -2.80
C GLU A 54 7.46 8.36 -1.51
N ASP A 55 6.37 9.05 -1.17
CA ASP A 55 5.56 8.74 0.02
C ASP A 55 4.99 7.33 -0.04
N PHE A 56 4.52 6.89 -1.22
CA PHE A 56 4.04 5.52 -1.41
C PHE A 56 5.18 4.50 -1.29
N ARG A 57 6.33 4.76 -1.92
CA ARG A 57 7.48 3.83 -1.96
C ARG A 57 8.21 3.72 -0.64
N ASN A 58 8.15 4.76 0.18
CA ASN A 58 8.81 4.84 1.49
C ASN A 58 7.81 4.93 2.63
N TYR A 59 6.55 4.52 2.41
CA TYR A 59 5.51 4.62 3.43
C TYR A 59 5.91 3.89 4.72
N ILE A 60 5.81 4.63 5.82
CA ILE A 60 6.00 4.14 7.17
C ILE A 60 4.78 4.56 7.99
N TYR A 61 4.11 3.59 8.58
CA TYR A 61 3.14 3.85 9.63
C TYR A 61 3.87 3.99 10.96
N GLU A 62 3.52 5.02 11.73
CA GLU A 62 4.00 5.24 13.10
C GLU A 62 2.79 5.23 14.04
N GLU A 63 2.81 4.37 15.05
CA GLU A 63 1.80 4.33 16.10
C GLU A 63 2.10 5.43 17.11
N ASP A 64 1.14 6.35 17.28
CA ASP A 64 1.26 7.53 18.13
C ASP A 64 0.27 7.56 19.30
N SER A 65 -0.46 6.46 19.52
CA SER A 65 -1.41 6.36 20.64
C SER A 65 -0.74 6.21 22.00
N GLU A 66 -1.36 6.82 23.02
CA GLU A 66 -0.84 6.79 24.40
C GLU A 66 -1.01 5.42 25.07
N ASP A 67 -1.94 4.60 24.60
CA ASP A 67 -2.32 3.31 25.19
C ASP A 67 -1.62 2.11 24.55
N ARG A 68 -0.83 2.32 23.48
CA ARG A 68 -0.08 1.27 22.79
C ARG A 68 1.42 1.46 22.94
N GLU A 69 2.15 0.35 22.77
CA GLU A 69 3.59 0.39 22.57
C GLU A 69 3.89 1.09 21.24
N GLU A 70 5.04 1.76 21.11
CA GLU A 70 5.42 2.43 19.86
C GLU A 70 5.67 1.39 18.77
N TRP A 71 5.04 1.57 17.60
CA TRP A 71 5.25 0.74 16.41
C TRP A 71 5.65 1.59 15.21
N LYS A 72 6.71 1.17 14.53
CA LYS A 72 7.15 1.72 13.25
C LYS A 72 7.11 0.64 12.18
N ILE A 73 6.14 0.73 11.26
CA ILE A 73 5.85 -0.29 10.27
C ILE A 73 6.17 0.23 8.88
N ASN A 74 7.29 -0.22 8.31
CA ASN A 74 7.70 0.12 6.96
C ASN A 74 7.10 -0.85 5.94
N THR A 75 6.11 -0.39 5.18
CA THR A 75 5.43 -1.17 4.12
C THR A 75 5.80 -0.74 2.72
N GLY A 76 6.42 0.43 2.54
CA GLY A 76 6.67 1.06 1.24
C GLY A 76 7.29 0.13 0.18
N ARG A 77 8.34 -0.62 0.54
CA ARG A 77 8.96 -1.58 -0.39
C ARG A 77 8.02 -2.72 -0.80
N ALA A 78 7.24 -3.23 0.15
CA ALA A 78 6.35 -4.36 -0.09
C ALA A 78 5.17 -3.95 -0.97
N GLN A 79 4.52 -2.82 -0.68
CA GLN A 79 3.43 -2.30 -1.52
C GLN A 79 3.93 -1.87 -2.91
N LYS A 80 5.12 -1.26 -3.04
CA LYS A 80 5.73 -0.98 -4.34
C LYS A 80 5.81 -2.24 -5.18
N ASN A 81 6.42 -3.30 -4.62
CA ASN A 81 6.58 -4.57 -5.32
C ASN A 81 5.22 -5.17 -5.73
N LEU A 82 4.22 -5.11 -4.86
CA LEU A 82 2.86 -5.57 -5.15
C LEU A 82 2.28 -4.84 -6.36
N PHE A 83 2.19 -3.51 -6.29
CA PHE A 83 1.52 -2.71 -7.31
C PHE A 83 2.26 -2.77 -8.65
N GLU A 84 3.59 -2.73 -8.66
CA GLU A 84 4.38 -2.94 -9.87
C GLU A 84 4.08 -4.32 -10.48
N THR A 85 4.06 -5.38 -9.69
CA THR A 85 3.83 -6.74 -10.18
C THR A 85 2.43 -6.89 -10.78
N VAL A 86 1.40 -6.41 -10.08
CA VAL A 86 -0.01 -6.57 -10.46
C VAL A 86 -0.36 -5.69 -11.65
N LEU A 87 0.00 -4.39 -11.62
CA LEU A 87 -0.31 -3.49 -12.73
C LEU A 87 0.47 -3.87 -13.99
N SER A 88 1.73 -4.29 -13.87
CA SER A 88 2.52 -4.70 -15.04
C SER A 88 1.97 -5.95 -15.73
N SER A 89 1.27 -6.84 -15.01
CA SER A 89 0.62 -8.00 -15.62
C SER A 89 -0.76 -7.69 -16.21
N MET A 90 -1.41 -6.61 -15.80
CA MET A 90 -2.78 -6.26 -16.24
C MET A 90 -2.86 -5.66 -17.64
N PHE A 91 -1.79 -5.03 -18.13
CA PHE A 91 -1.81 -4.28 -19.38
C PHE A 91 -0.76 -4.79 -20.36
N THR A 92 -1.05 -4.67 -21.66
CA THR A 92 -0.13 -5.08 -22.73
C THR A 92 1.21 -4.34 -22.71
N ASN A 93 1.21 -3.09 -22.25
CA ASN A 93 2.42 -2.31 -22.09
C ASN A 93 2.32 -1.47 -20.82
N THR A 94 3.38 -1.45 -20.04
CA THR A 94 3.48 -0.63 -18.84
C THR A 94 4.79 0.12 -18.80
N VAL A 95 4.76 1.35 -18.29
CA VAL A 95 5.95 2.18 -18.11
C VAL A 95 5.97 2.67 -16.67
N SER A 96 7.02 2.35 -15.93
CA SER A 96 7.26 2.95 -14.62
C SER A 96 7.68 4.40 -14.81
N LEU A 97 6.94 5.32 -14.20
CA LEU A 97 7.20 6.75 -14.24
C LEU A 97 7.96 7.14 -12.96
N SER A 98 9.10 7.80 -13.11
CA SER A 98 9.85 8.36 -11.99
C SER A 98 9.25 9.67 -11.47
N GLN A 99 8.51 10.38 -12.33
CA GLN A 99 7.83 11.63 -12.03
C GLN A 99 6.48 11.70 -12.75
N TYR A 100 5.57 12.50 -12.21
CA TYR A 100 4.24 12.76 -12.74
C TYR A 100 3.76 14.11 -12.15
N PRO A 101 3.07 14.99 -12.90
CA PRO A 101 2.51 14.80 -14.25
C PRO A 101 3.45 15.09 -15.43
N GLU A 102 4.74 15.26 -15.18
CA GLU A 102 5.74 15.63 -16.20
C GLU A 102 6.31 14.41 -16.95
N ASP A 103 6.84 14.66 -18.16
CA ASP A 103 7.58 13.68 -18.98
C ASP A 103 6.86 12.34 -19.26
N ILE A 104 5.53 12.38 -19.38
CA ILE A 104 4.72 11.21 -19.74
C ILE A 104 5.04 10.80 -21.19
N PRO A 105 5.46 9.54 -21.45
CA PRO A 105 5.72 9.07 -22.80
C PRO A 105 4.49 9.17 -23.70
N LYS A 106 4.68 9.55 -24.96
CA LYS A 106 3.58 9.81 -25.92
C LYS A 106 2.65 8.62 -26.17
N ASN A 107 3.14 7.40 -25.96
CA ASN A 107 2.37 6.18 -26.14
C ASN A 107 1.57 5.78 -24.88
N VAL A 108 1.78 6.43 -23.73
CA VAL A 108 0.97 6.20 -22.53
C VAL A 108 -0.42 6.79 -22.75
N GLU A 109 -1.44 6.01 -22.42
CA GLU A 109 -2.85 6.36 -22.60
C GLU A 109 -3.58 6.61 -21.30
N LEU A 110 -3.05 6.09 -20.19
CA LEU A 110 -3.59 6.20 -18.85
C LEU A 110 -2.43 6.14 -17.85
N VAL A 111 -2.45 6.95 -16.80
CA VAL A 111 -1.49 6.88 -15.70
C VAL A 111 -2.23 6.47 -14.42
N ILE A 112 -1.77 5.42 -13.76
CA ILE A 112 -2.29 4.96 -12.47
C ILE A 112 -1.39 5.48 -11.35
N VAL A 113 -2.02 6.14 -10.38
CA VAL A 113 -1.38 6.79 -9.22
C VAL A 113 -2.06 6.29 -7.94
N PRO A 114 -1.53 5.25 -7.29
CA PRO A 114 -2.00 4.79 -6.00
C PRO A 114 -1.39 5.62 -4.85
N GLU A 115 -2.20 5.87 -3.83
CA GLU A 115 -1.81 6.55 -2.59
C GLU A 115 -2.25 5.70 -1.39
N VAL A 116 -1.46 5.70 -0.32
CA VAL A 116 -1.90 5.07 0.93
C VAL A 116 -2.83 6.04 1.62
N ARG A 117 -4.10 5.66 1.76
CA ARG A 117 -5.07 6.45 2.52
C ARG A 117 -4.88 6.22 4.01
N GLU A 118 -4.79 4.95 4.39
CA GLU A 118 -4.81 4.55 5.80
C GLU A 118 -4.25 3.14 5.98
N LEU A 119 -3.47 2.93 7.03
CA LEU A 119 -3.13 1.62 7.58
C LEU A 119 -3.64 1.55 9.01
N GLN A 120 -4.40 0.51 9.32
CA GLN A 120 -4.83 0.20 10.68
C GLN A 120 -4.44 -1.23 11.02
N PHE A 121 -4.15 -1.47 12.29
CA PHE A 121 -3.93 -2.82 12.79
C PHE A 121 -4.52 -2.99 14.20
N THR A 122 -4.83 -4.24 14.53
CA THR A 122 -5.34 -4.66 15.83
C THR A 122 -4.43 -5.75 16.38
N MET A 123 -4.04 -5.58 17.64
CA MET A 123 -3.13 -6.46 18.36
C MET A 123 -3.85 -7.66 18.98
N PRO A 124 -3.14 -8.77 19.26
CA PRO A 124 -3.71 -9.94 19.93
C PRO A 124 -4.45 -9.64 21.24
N ARG A 125 -3.96 -8.67 22.02
CA ARG A 125 -4.61 -8.25 23.29
C ARG A 125 -5.98 -7.62 23.07
N GLU A 126 -6.20 -7.02 21.91
CA GLU A 126 -7.43 -6.30 21.54
C GLU A 126 -8.44 -7.25 20.88
N THR A 127 -7.97 -8.18 20.04
CA THR A 127 -8.83 -9.17 19.38
C THR A 127 -9.30 -10.30 20.31
N ARG A 128 -8.64 -10.49 21.46
CA ARG A 128 -8.84 -11.61 22.41
C ARG A 128 -8.54 -12.99 21.81
N VAL A 129 -7.88 -13.02 20.65
CA VAL A 129 -7.36 -14.20 19.99
C VAL A 129 -5.89 -13.92 19.63
N ASN A 130 -5.05 -14.95 19.58
CA ASN A 130 -3.60 -14.74 19.42
C ASN A 130 -3.20 -14.43 17.95
N ILE A 131 -3.81 -13.40 17.36
CA ILE A 131 -3.61 -12.97 15.97
C ILE A 131 -3.57 -11.44 15.87
N PHE A 132 -2.84 -10.94 14.87
CA PHE A 132 -2.97 -9.59 14.38
C PHE A 132 -4.02 -9.53 13.26
N GLU A 133 -4.69 -8.39 13.17
CA GLU A 133 -5.52 -8.01 12.03
C GLU A 133 -5.00 -6.69 11.47
N VAL A 134 -5.06 -6.54 10.15
CA VAL A 134 -4.54 -5.39 9.42
C VAL A 134 -5.54 -5.00 8.34
N TRP A 135 -5.82 -3.71 8.25
CA TRP A 135 -6.58 -3.09 7.17
C TRP A 135 -5.70 -2.05 6.49
N ILE A 136 -5.68 -2.06 5.16
CA ILE A 136 -5.01 -1.04 4.36
C ILE A 136 -6.01 -0.51 3.34
N LYS A 137 -6.16 0.81 3.29
CA LYS A 137 -6.96 1.50 2.28
C LYS A 137 -6.03 2.25 1.35
N TYR A 138 -6.30 2.14 0.06
CA TYR A 138 -5.60 2.93 -0.96
C TYR A 138 -6.58 3.79 -1.74
N ASP A 139 -6.15 5.01 -1.99
CA ASP A 139 -6.74 5.89 -2.98
C ASP A 139 -6.13 5.58 -4.34
N MET A 140 -6.97 5.14 -5.27
CA MET A 140 -6.56 4.80 -6.62
C MET A 140 -7.04 5.90 -7.55
N ASN A 141 -6.10 6.55 -8.22
CA ASN A 141 -6.42 7.56 -9.22
C ASN A 141 -5.90 7.14 -10.59
N ALA A 142 -6.69 7.40 -11.63
CA ALA A 142 -6.33 7.20 -13.02
C ALA A 142 -6.48 8.52 -13.78
N TYR A 143 -5.46 8.90 -14.54
CA TYR A 143 -5.42 10.13 -15.30
C TYR A 143 -5.11 9.87 -16.76
N ASP A 144 -5.64 10.71 -17.65
CA ASP A 144 -5.25 10.70 -19.06
C ASP A 144 -3.88 11.39 -19.25
N PRO A 145 -3.28 11.33 -20.46
CA PRO A 145 -1.98 11.93 -20.73
C PRO A 145 -1.96 13.46 -20.67
N ARG A 146 -3.12 14.12 -20.54
CA ARG A 146 -3.25 15.57 -20.35
C ARG A 146 -3.39 15.94 -18.87
N GLY A 147 -3.34 14.96 -17.97
CA GLY A 147 -3.53 15.15 -16.53
C GLY A 147 -5.00 15.27 -16.12
N GLN A 148 -5.96 14.98 -17.01
CA GLN A 148 -7.37 14.96 -16.62
C GLN A 148 -7.69 13.65 -15.92
N GLN A 149 -8.38 13.75 -14.78
CA GLN A 149 -8.80 12.57 -14.02
C GLN A 149 -9.83 11.77 -14.82
N VAL A 150 -9.51 10.51 -15.08
CA VAL A 150 -10.39 9.52 -15.72
C VAL A 150 -11.24 8.84 -14.67
N ALA A 151 -10.64 8.39 -13.56
CA ALA A 151 -11.33 7.68 -12.50
C ALA A 151 -10.65 7.92 -11.15
N SER A 152 -11.42 7.82 -10.07
CA SER A 152 -10.90 7.67 -8.71
C SER A 152 -11.76 6.68 -7.94
N TRP A 153 -11.12 5.72 -7.29
CA TRP A 153 -11.79 4.69 -6.51
C TRP A 153 -10.94 4.27 -5.32
N VAL A 154 -11.55 3.58 -4.37
CA VAL A 154 -10.87 3.11 -3.17
C VAL A 154 -10.76 1.60 -3.24
N ILE A 155 -9.59 1.07 -2.88
CA ILE A 155 -9.46 -0.35 -2.56
C ILE A 155 -9.24 -0.48 -1.05
N THR A 156 -9.93 -1.44 -0.44
CA THR A 156 -9.71 -1.82 0.96
C THR A 156 -9.22 -3.24 0.97
N ALA A 157 -8.17 -3.50 1.74
CA ALA A 157 -7.56 -4.81 1.83
C ALA A 157 -7.42 -5.23 3.29
N TYR A 158 -7.64 -6.51 3.54
CA TYR A 158 -7.62 -7.07 4.89
C TYR A 158 -6.67 -8.27 4.99
N GLY A 159 -5.98 -8.36 6.12
CA GLY A 159 -5.12 -9.49 6.42
C GLY A 159 -5.10 -9.81 7.90
N LYS A 160 -4.91 -11.10 8.21
CA LYS A 160 -4.77 -11.59 9.57
C LYS A 160 -3.60 -12.54 9.68
N THR A 161 -3.04 -12.71 10.87
CA THR A 161 -1.97 -13.69 11.06
C THR A 161 -2.50 -15.11 10.72
N PRO A 162 -1.81 -15.88 9.85
CA PRO A 162 -2.32 -17.16 9.38
C PRO A 162 -2.28 -18.28 10.42
N THR A 163 -1.52 -18.10 11.51
CA THR A 163 -1.43 -19.06 12.62
C THR A 163 -1.40 -18.33 13.95
N ALA A 164 -1.96 -18.95 14.99
CA ALA A 164 -1.89 -18.46 16.37
C ALA A 164 -0.53 -18.77 17.04
N PHE A 165 0.36 -19.54 16.39
CA PHE A 165 1.72 -19.79 16.86
C PHE A 165 2.65 -18.67 16.41
N LEU A 166 2.69 -17.59 17.21
CA LEU A 166 3.50 -16.41 16.91
C LEU A 166 4.95 -16.64 17.37
N LYS A 167 5.90 -16.55 16.43
CA LYS A 167 7.35 -16.59 16.77
C LYS A 167 7.81 -15.27 17.40
N SER A 168 7.31 -14.14 16.90
CA SER A 168 7.43 -12.80 17.49
C SER A 168 6.25 -11.94 17.04
N GLN A 169 5.99 -10.82 17.72
CA GLN A 169 4.92 -9.91 17.35
C GLN A 169 5.17 -9.26 15.97
N GLU A 170 6.41 -8.86 15.71
CA GLU A 170 6.85 -8.25 14.44
C GLU A 170 6.67 -9.22 13.27
N GLN A 171 7.04 -10.49 13.46
CA GLN A 171 6.86 -11.52 12.43
C GLN A 171 5.37 -11.80 12.18
N ALA A 172 4.56 -11.84 13.24
CA ALA A 172 3.12 -12.05 13.15
C ALA A 172 2.41 -10.92 12.39
N LEU A 173 2.78 -9.66 12.71
CA LEU A 173 2.29 -8.48 12.04
C LEU A 173 2.75 -8.44 10.58
N THR A 174 4.03 -8.75 10.31
CA THR A 174 4.56 -8.87 8.94
C THR A 174 3.77 -9.87 8.09
N GLN A 175 3.34 -11.00 8.67
CA GLN A 175 2.51 -11.97 7.97
C GLN A 175 1.11 -11.44 7.68
N ALA A 176 0.46 -10.79 8.65
CA ALA A 176 -0.85 -10.18 8.46
C ALA A 176 -0.82 -9.09 7.38
N ILE A 177 0.20 -8.22 7.39
CA ILE A 177 0.40 -7.19 6.36
C ILE A 177 0.62 -7.84 4.99
N ASN A 178 1.43 -8.89 4.89
CA ASN A 178 1.63 -9.59 3.62
C ASN A 178 0.35 -10.22 3.06
N ILE A 179 -0.55 -10.68 3.94
CA ILE A 179 -1.88 -11.16 3.52
C ILE A 179 -2.75 -9.99 3.06
N ALA A 180 -2.77 -8.88 3.79
CA ALA A 180 -3.50 -7.67 3.36
C ALA A 180 -2.99 -7.16 2.01
N LEU A 181 -1.67 -7.15 1.77
CA LEU A 181 -1.10 -6.76 0.48
C LEU A 181 -1.48 -7.75 -0.64
N ARG A 182 -1.54 -9.06 -0.38
CA ARG A 182 -2.06 -10.03 -1.36
C ARG A 182 -3.53 -9.77 -1.69
N ASP A 183 -4.33 -9.46 -0.69
CA ASP A 183 -5.75 -9.11 -0.85
C ASP A 183 -5.93 -7.80 -1.64
N ALA A 184 -5.07 -6.79 -1.41
CA ALA A 184 -5.04 -5.57 -2.21
C ALA A 184 -4.76 -5.85 -3.69
N GLY A 185 -3.79 -6.72 -3.99
CA GLY A 185 -3.50 -7.15 -5.36
C GLY A 185 -4.67 -7.86 -6.04
N ALA A 186 -5.34 -8.76 -5.32
CA ALA A 186 -6.52 -9.46 -5.83
C ALA A 186 -7.70 -8.49 -6.06
N THR A 187 -7.92 -7.57 -5.12
CA THR A 187 -8.98 -6.55 -5.20
C THR A 187 -8.72 -5.60 -6.36
N LEU A 188 -7.48 -5.13 -6.53
CA LEU A 188 -7.09 -4.30 -7.66
C LEU A 188 -7.34 -5.03 -8.99
N TYR A 189 -6.82 -6.25 -9.13
CA TYR A 189 -6.93 -7.04 -10.36
C TYR A 189 -8.39 -7.31 -10.73
N THR A 190 -9.19 -7.81 -9.79
CA THR A 190 -10.59 -8.20 -10.05
C THR A 190 -11.59 -7.05 -10.03
N GLY A 191 -11.17 -5.87 -9.53
CA GLY A 191 -11.99 -4.68 -9.36
C GLY A 191 -11.77 -3.62 -10.43
N PHE A 192 -10.61 -3.59 -11.10
CA PHE A 192 -10.25 -2.52 -12.05
C PHE A 192 -11.30 -2.31 -13.14
N GLU A 193 -11.67 -3.39 -13.84
CA GLU A 193 -12.69 -3.33 -14.90
C GLU A 193 -14.11 -3.21 -14.37
N LYS A 194 -14.34 -3.15 -13.05
CA LYS A 194 -15.66 -2.90 -12.46
C LYS A 194 -15.90 -1.44 -12.11
N VAL A 195 -14.87 -0.60 -12.21
CA VAL A 195 -14.99 0.85 -12.03
C VAL A 195 -15.69 1.44 -13.26
N PRO A 196 -16.90 2.05 -13.12
CA PRO A 196 -17.69 2.50 -14.26
C PRO A 196 -16.96 3.45 -15.20
N GLU A 197 -16.17 4.37 -14.65
CA GLU A 197 -15.42 5.36 -15.40
C GLU A 197 -14.30 4.70 -16.23
N LEU A 198 -13.64 3.67 -15.68
CA LEU A 198 -12.64 2.88 -16.40
C LEU A 198 -13.29 2.01 -17.49
N GLN A 199 -14.46 1.42 -17.22
CA GLN A 199 -15.23 0.70 -18.24
C GLN A 199 -15.60 1.61 -19.42
N ALA A 200 -16.09 2.81 -19.12
CA ALA A 200 -16.45 3.80 -20.13
C ALA A 200 -15.22 4.22 -20.95
N PHE A 201 -14.09 4.46 -20.29
CA PHE A 201 -12.82 4.78 -20.94
C PHE A 201 -12.36 3.66 -21.89
N LEU A 202 -12.31 2.42 -21.40
CA LEU A 202 -11.89 1.24 -22.18
C LEU A 202 -12.80 1.01 -23.40
N SER A 203 -14.11 1.11 -23.22
CA SER A 203 -15.09 0.95 -24.30
C SER A 203 -14.91 2.02 -25.38
N GLY A 204 -14.65 3.28 -24.96
CA GLY A 204 -14.37 4.38 -25.88
C GLY A 204 -13.12 4.17 -26.72
N LYS A 205 -12.06 3.60 -26.11
CA LYS A 205 -10.80 3.26 -26.79
C LYS A 205 -10.99 2.16 -27.83
N LEU A 206 -11.64 1.06 -27.45
CA LEU A 206 -11.91 -0.06 -28.35
C LEU A 206 -12.75 0.37 -29.55
N ARG A 207 -13.77 1.21 -29.34
CA ARG A 207 -14.57 1.78 -30.44
C ARG A 207 -13.76 2.68 -31.36
N SER A 208 -12.86 3.49 -30.82
CA SER A 208 -12.01 4.39 -31.62
C SER A 208 -11.01 3.60 -32.47
N ALA A 209 -10.42 2.55 -31.91
CA ALA A 209 -9.51 1.66 -32.62
C ALA A 209 -10.20 0.92 -33.78
N SER A 210 -11.40 0.36 -33.56
CA SER A 210 -12.14 -0.35 -34.61
C SER A 210 -12.56 0.56 -35.78
N LEU A 211 -12.94 1.81 -35.48
CA LEU A 211 -13.26 2.81 -36.51
C LEU A 211 -12.03 3.20 -37.35
N GLN A 212 -10.86 3.34 -36.72
CA GLN A 212 -9.61 3.63 -37.44
C GLN A 212 -9.22 2.47 -38.36
N GLU A 213 -9.33 1.23 -37.88
CA GLU A 213 -9.03 0.04 -38.68
C GLU A 213 -9.94 -0.07 -39.91
N PHE A 214 -11.25 0.20 -39.73
CA PHE A 214 -12.20 0.21 -40.83
C PHE A 214 -11.84 1.28 -41.89
N LYS A 215 -11.51 2.51 -41.46
CA LYS A 215 -11.12 3.60 -42.37
C LYS A 215 -9.86 3.24 -43.18
N VAL A 216 -8.85 2.64 -42.55
CA VAL A 216 -7.62 2.22 -43.21
C VAL A 216 -7.87 1.12 -44.24
N LYS A 217 -8.72 0.13 -43.93
CA LYS A 217 -9.09 -0.93 -44.88
C LYS A 217 -9.86 -0.38 -46.09
N SER A 218 -10.80 0.53 -45.86
CA SER A 218 -11.58 1.17 -46.93
C SER A 218 -10.70 1.98 -47.89
N SER A 219 -9.69 2.70 -47.38
CA SER A 219 -8.78 3.52 -48.20
C SER A 219 -7.78 2.70 -49.03
N LYS A 220 -7.57 1.42 -48.74
CA LYS A 220 -6.69 0.52 -49.51
C LYS A 220 -7.44 -0.27 -50.58
N ALA A 221 -8.77 -0.21 -50.58
CA ALA A 221 -9.63 -0.92 -51.52
C ALA A 221 -10.04 -0.05 -52.74
N GLU A 222 -9.76 1.25 -52.69
CA GLU A 222 -9.74 2.18 -53.85
C GLU A 222 -8.33 2.26 -54.44
#